data_AF-A0A7G9G8L8-F1
#
_entry.id   AF-A0A7G9G8L8-F1
#
_cell.length_a   1.000
_cell.length_b   1.000
_cell.length_c   1.000
_cell.angle_alpha   90.00
_cell.angle_beta   90.00
_cell.angle_gamma   90.00
#
_symmetry.space_group_name_H-M   'P 1'
#
loop_
_entity.id
_entity.type
_entity.pdbx_description
1 polymer ?
#
loop_
_entity_poly.entity_id
_entity_poly.type
_entity_poly.pdbx_seq_one_letter_code
_entity_poly.pdbx_strand_id
1 'polypeptide(L)'
;MPNINREFISQQNINGTGNPCKYIVIHETDNYSAGAGARTHARAQHDGNFADMSVHYYCGSDGIYQAAEHTCKCWHIGREYGGNHSVHDATNNNSIGIEICVNSDGNYTVARQNAIELVKYLLQTTGIPASRVIRHFDAKGKYCPRKMMDNPALWEDFKAQIQGGSSTDSGSNTGGTGGSFGTGMYKVNVDDLTIRTGPSTQYQACGSITDRGTYTIVEIQNTCWGRLKSGAGWICIDADYCSPAGSSGSSSGWNATGTATCTGSGVRVRQTPGGTILGQLGVGNRFEVDGQKSGDWVRIKVAGIGIGWMHKDYVMYD
;
A
#
# COMPACT_ATOMS: atom_id res chain seq x y z
N MET A 1 4.95 9.64 -15.64
CA MET A 1 5.32 10.73 -14.72
C MET A 1 4.30 10.74 -13.58
N PRO A 2 4.73 10.88 -12.32
CA PRO A 2 3.79 10.97 -11.20
C PRO A 2 2.92 12.23 -11.32
N ASN A 3 1.67 12.13 -10.89
CA ASN A 3 0.76 13.24 -10.71
C ASN A 3 1.15 14.02 -9.44
N ILE A 4 1.89 15.11 -9.62
CA ILE A 4 2.35 15.99 -8.55
C ILE A 4 1.43 17.21 -8.49
N ASN A 5 0.74 17.39 -7.37
CA ASN A 5 0.01 18.62 -7.11
C ASN A 5 1.01 19.74 -6.79
N ARG A 6 0.84 20.89 -7.46
CA ARG A 6 1.73 22.07 -7.37
C ARG A 6 1.02 23.31 -6.83
N GLU A 7 -0.19 23.16 -6.26
CA GLU A 7 -1.02 24.27 -5.79
C GLU A 7 -0.41 25.03 -4.60
N PHE A 8 0.50 24.40 -3.86
CA PHE A 8 1.11 24.94 -2.64
C PHE A 8 2.59 25.28 -2.76
N ILE A 9 3.13 25.40 -3.98
CA ILE A 9 4.50 25.85 -4.16
C ILE A 9 4.62 27.29 -3.65
N SER A 10 5.50 27.52 -2.69
CA SER A 10 5.75 28.85 -2.12
C SER A 10 7.22 29.05 -1.78
N GLN A 11 7.59 30.30 -1.47
CA GLN A 11 8.88 30.65 -0.86
C GLN A 11 8.75 30.90 0.66
N GLN A 12 7.63 30.51 1.28
CA GLN A 12 7.49 30.61 2.73
C GLN A 12 8.45 29.63 3.40
N ASN A 13 9.08 30.09 4.48
CA ASN A 13 9.96 29.28 5.33
C ASN A 13 11.17 28.65 4.60
N ILE A 14 11.71 29.29 3.55
CA ILE A 14 12.94 28.84 2.88
C ILE A 14 14.19 29.60 3.37
N ASN A 15 15.36 28.97 3.24
CA ASN A 15 16.68 29.55 3.47
C ASN A 15 17.31 30.15 2.19
N GLY A 16 16.50 30.89 1.43
CA GLY A 16 16.90 31.44 0.13
C GLY A 16 16.93 30.42 -1.01
N THR A 17 17.54 30.82 -2.12
CA THR A 17 17.53 30.06 -3.39
C THR A 17 18.95 29.63 -3.83
N GLY A 18 19.06 28.97 -4.97
CA GLY A 18 20.32 28.44 -5.50
C GLY A 18 20.71 27.11 -4.87
N ASN A 19 19.72 26.25 -4.58
CA ASN A 19 19.95 24.87 -4.19
C ASN A 19 20.50 24.07 -5.40
N PRO A 20 21.71 23.51 -5.31
CA PRO A 20 22.31 22.71 -6.38
C PRO A 20 21.76 21.28 -6.48
N CYS A 21 20.80 20.89 -5.63
CA CYS A 21 20.12 19.59 -5.65
C CYS A 21 21.11 18.40 -5.76
N LYS A 22 21.98 18.24 -4.77
CA LYS A 22 22.99 17.16 -4.75
C LYS A 22 22.48 15.87 -4.13
N TYR A 23 21.50 15.95 -3.23
CA TYR A 23 20.94 14.83 -2.47
C TYR A 23 19.41 14.86 -2.49
N ILE A 24 18.79 13.70 -2.28
CA ILE A 24 17.39 13.58 -1.87
C ILE A 24 17.38 13.00 -0.46
N VAL A 25 16.71 13.68 0.48
CA VAL A 25 16.65 13.26 1.89
C VAL A 25 15.24 12.89 2.24
N ILE A 26 15.04 11.64 2.65
CA ILE A 26 13.75 11.08 3.05
C ILE A 26 13.52 11.32 4.55
N HIS A 27 12.34 11.83 4.86
CA HIS A 27 11.83 12.14 6.19
C HIS A 27 10.47 11.46 6.41
N GLU A 28 10.05 11.44 7.66
CA GLU A 28 8.67 11.16 8.05
C GLU A 28 8.16 12.28 8.95
N THR A 29 6.89 12.65 8.72
CA THR A 29 6.29 13.82 9.38
C THR A 29 6.21 13.69 10.90
N ASP A 30 6.28 12.46 11.44
CA ASP A 30 6.03 12.11 12.84
C ASP A 30 4.69 12.68 13.38
N ASN A 31 3.77 13.05 12.47
CA ASN A 31 2.46 13.62 12.79
C ASN A 31 1.36 12.59 12.53
N TYR A 32 1.00 11.88 13.60
CA TYR A 32 0.00 10.80 13.56
C TYR A 32 -1.46 11.31 13.64
N SER A 33 -1.66 12.62 13.73
CA SER A 33 -3.00 13.22 13.85
C SER A 33 -3.85 12.93 12.61
N ALA A 34 -5.12 12.59 12.80
CA ALA A 34 -6.05 12.43 11.69
C ALA A 34 -6.14 13.73 10.86
N GLY A 35 -6.19 13.60 9.53
CA GLY A 35 -6.20 14.72 8.59
C GLY A 35 -4.84 15.34 8.29
N ALA A 36 -3.76 14.89 8.93
CA ALA A 36 -2.39 15.36 8.68
C ALA A 36 -1.76 14.70 7.42
N GLY A 37 -2.51 14.63 6.32
CA GLY A 37 -2.04 14.14 5.03
C GLY A 37 -1.10 15.12 4.30
N ALA A 38 -0.69 14.77 3.09
CA ALA A 38 0.27 15.57 2.33
C ALA A 38 -0.30 16.93 1.92
N ARG A 39 -1.58 16.98 1.54
CA ARG A 39 -2.26 18.24 1.24
C ARG A 39 -2.23 19.21 2.41
N THR A 40 -2.50 18.71 3.62
CA THR A 40 -2.54 19.51 4.84
C THR A 40 -1.17 20.08 5.19
N HIS A 41 -0.12 19.28 5.10
CA HIS A 41 1.24 19.76 5.36
C HIS A 41 1.73 20.75 4.31
N ALA A 42 1.49 20.48 3.02
CA ALA A 42 1.87 21.39 1.95
C ALA A 42 1.16 22.75 2.08
N ARG A 43 -0.15 22.75 2.37
CA ARG A 43 -0.92 23.96 2.68
C ARG A 43 -0.36 24.70 3.90
N ALA A 44 -0.06 23.99 4.99
CA ALA A 44 0.48 24.60 6.19
C ALA A 44 1.83 25.29 5.95
N GLN A 45 2.71 24.70 5.12
CA GLN A 45 3.95 25.36 4.70
C GLN A 45 3.67 26.61 3.86
N HIS A 46 2.79 26.47 2.85
CA HIS A 46 2.38 27.57 1.97
C HIS A 46 1.80 28.76 2.72
N ASP A 47 0.98 28.51 3.74
CA ASP A 47 0.30 29.54 4.53
C ASP A 47 1.21 30.15 5.62
N GLY A 48 2.46 29.69 5.74
CA GLY A 48 3.42 30.21 6.73
C GLY A 48 3.17 29.70 8.16
N ASN A 49 2.48 28.57 8.33
CA ASN A 49 2.13 28.01 9.65
C ASN A 49 3.28 27.24 10.32
N PHE A 50 4.44 27.19 9.69
CA PHE A 50 5.65 26.58 10.23
C PHE A 50 6.67 27.65 10.61
N ALA A 51 7.54 27.33 11.57
CA ALA A 51 8.72 28.12 11.93
C ALA A 51 9.95 27.21 11.83
N ASP A 52 11.00 27.69 11.15
CA ASP A 52 12.29 27.01 11.00
C ASP A 52 12.22 25.58 10.44
N MET A 53 11.15 25.25 9.71
CA MET A 53 11.03 23.99 8.97
C MET A 53 10.34 24.17 7.63
N SER A 54 10.80 23.42 6.63
CA SER A 54 10.17 23.34 5.32
C SER A 54 10.76 22.16 4.56
N VAL A 55 10.02 21.57 3.63
CA VAL A 55 10.50 20.58 2.67
C VAL A 55 10.00 20.89 1.26
N HIS A 56 10.51 20.14 0.28
CA HIS A 56 10.11 20.35 -1.11
C HIS A 56 8.85 19.57 -1.44
N TYR A 57 8.67 18.39 -0.84
CA TYR A 57 7.55 17.51 -1.11
C TYR A 57 6.99 16.87 0.15
N TYR A 58 5.67 16.70 0.14
CA TYR A 58 4.94 15.84 1.06
C TYR A 58 4.29 14.70 0.26
N CYS A 59 4.46 13.46 0.73
CA CYS A 59 3.92 12.25 0.14
C CYS A 59 3.01 11.56 1.14
N GLY A 60 1.71 11.57 0.87
CA GLY A 60 0.68 10.92 1.68
C GLY A 60 -0.10 9.92 0.88
N SER A 61 -1.02 9.19 1.53
CA SER A 61 -1.97 8.33 0.81
C SER A 61 -2.95 9.14 -0.06
N ASP A 62 -3.12 10.43 0.26
CA ASP A 62 -3.88 11.44 -0.47
C ASP A 62 -3.14 12.03 -1.68
N GLY A 63 -1.89 11.63 -1.94
CA GLY A 63 -1.13 12.00 -3.14
C GLY A 63 0.23 12.64 -2.84
N ILE A 64 0.80 13.28 -3.87
CA ILE A 64 2.10 13.95 -3.82
C ILE A 64 1.90 15.45 -3.99
N TYR A 65 2.38 16.25 -3.05
CA TYR A 65 2.25 17.70 -3.06
C TYR A 65 3.62 18.35 -3.00
N GLN A 66 3.92 19.21 -3.97
CA GLN A 66 5.11 20.04 -3.96
C GLN A 66 4.83 21.33 -3.19
N ALA A 67 5.68 21.62 -2.21
CA ALA A 67 5.55 22.78 -1.33
C ALA A 67 6.63 23.85 -1.57
N ALA A 68 7.74 23.51 -2.25
CA ALA A 68 8.78 24.45 -2.66
C ALA A 68 9.41 24.04 -4.00
N GLU A 69 9.91 25.02 -4.76
CA GLU A 69 10.69 24.75 -5.97
C GLU A 69 12.04 24.11 -5.61
N HIS A 70 12.58 23.27 -6.51
CA HIS A 70 13.88 22.63 -6.31
C HIS A 70 15.03 23.61 -6.10
N THR A 71 14.92 24.82 -6.66
CA THR A 71 15.92 25.89 -6.49
C THR A 71 15.91 26.50 -5.09
N CYS A 72 14.87 26.27 -4.28
CA CYS A 72 14.78 26.74 -2.90
C CYS A 72 15.64 25.88 -1.98
N LYS A 73 16.23 26.49 -0.95
CA LYS A 73 16.93 25.81 0.14
C LYS A 73 15.94 25.67 1.28
N CYS A 74 15.62 24.45 1.69
CA CYS A 74 14.59 24.20 2.70
C CYS A 74 15.22 23.83 4.06
N TRP A 75 14.58 24.20 5.17
CA TRP A 75 14.99 23.82 6.53
C TRP A 75 14.49 22.41 6.90
N HIS A 76 15.22 21.34 6.57
CA HIS A 76 14.75 19.95 6.86
C HIS A 76 15.79 18.99 7.43
N ILE A 77 17.09 19.17 7.14
CA ILE A 77 18.17 18.38 7.74
C ILE A 77 18.52 18.92 9.13
N GLY A 78 18.48 20.24 9.33
CA GLY A 78 18.77 20.86 10.63
C GLY A 78 20.22 20.68 11.11
N ARG A 79 20.39 20.52 12.43
CA ARG A 79 21.68 20.44 13.13
C ARG A 79 22.21 19.00 13.23
N GLU A 80 23.38 18.83 13.84
CA GLU A 80 23.89 17.51 14.25
C GLU A 80 23.06 16.95 15.41
N TYR A 81 22.55 15.72 15.29
CA TYR A 81 21.75 15.07 16.34
C TYR A 81 22.51 13.93 17.03
N GLY A 82 23.73 13.62 16.60
CA GLY A 82 24.55 12.53 17.11
C GLY A 82 24.13 11.17 16.56
N GLY A 83 24.89 10.12 16.90
CA GLY A 83 24.75 8.79 16.28
C GLY A 83 25.76 8.58 15.15
N ASN A 84 25.93 7.32 14.73
CA ASN A 84 26.92 6.94 13.73
C ASN A 84 26.35 7.15 12.31
N HIS A 85 26.40 8.39 11.81
CA HIS A 85 25.92 8.75 10.48
C HIS A 85 27.09 8.83 9.48
N SER A 86 26.85 8.47 8.22
CA SER A 86 27.90 8.22 7.23
C SER A 86 28.04 9.30 6.15
N VAL A 87 27.08 10.22 6.05
CA VAL A 87 27.05 11.28 5.05
C VAL A 87 27.21 12.63 5.74
N HIS A 88 28.32 13.33 5.45
CA HIS A 88 28.66 14.58 6.13
C HIS A 88 28.49 15.83 5.26
N ASP A 89 28.37 15.67 3.94
CA ASP A 89 28.24 16.79 2.98
C ASP A 89 26.79 17.07 2.55
N ALA A 90 25.81 16.30 3.03
CA ALA A 90 24.38 16.61 2.85
C ALA A 90 23.93 17.70 3.85
N THR A 91 23.27 18.74 3.35
CA THR A 91 22.84 19.92 4.12
C THR A 91 21.46 20.42 3.65
N ASN A 92 20.84 21.30 4.44
CA ASN A 92 19.63 22.06 4.02
C ASN A 92 19.80 22.77 2.66
N ASN A 93 21.04 23.10 2.30
CA ASN A 93 21.33 24.02 1.20
C ASN A 93 21.70 23.31 -0.11
N ASN A 94 21.75 21.98 -0.12
CA ASN A 94 22.16 21.19 -1.29
C ASN A 94 21.32 19.93 -1.51
N SER A 95 20.10 19.90 -0.99
CA SER A 95 19.27 18.69 -1.04
C SER A 95 17.80 18.99 -1.25
N ILE A 96 17.08 17.98 -1.75
CA ILE A 96 15.62 17.97 -1.86
C ILE A 96 15.08 17.14 -0.70
N GLY A 97 14.39 17.77 0.24
CA GLY A 97 13.66 17.11 1.34
C GLY A 97 12.30 16.58 0.90
N ILE A 98 12.00 15.33 1.26
CA ILE A 98 10.71 14.67 1.04
C ILE A 98 10.19 14.13 2.38
N GLU A 99 8.99 14.53 2.76
CA GLU A 99 8.29 14.02 3.94
C GLU A 99 7.27 12.96 3.56
N ILE A 100 7.33 11.79 4.21
CA ILE A 100 6.30 10.75 4.11
C ILE A 100 5.30 10.93 5.27
N CYS A 101 4.01 11.08 4.95
CA CYS A 101 2.96 11.27 5.94
C CYS A 101 2.67 9.98 6.69
N VAL A 102 2.40 10.10 8.00
CA VAL A 102 2.12 8.97 8.91
C VAL A 102 0.81 9.13 9.68
N ASN A 103 -0.08 10.00 9.20
CA ASN A 103 -1.37 10.29 9.81
C ASN A 103 -2.23 9.02 9.98
N SER A 104 -2.93 8.91 11.11
CA SER A 104 -3.65 7.70 11.53
C SER A 104 -4.83 7.30 10.62
N ASP A 105 -5.39 8.24 9.89
CA ASP A 105 -6.44 8.04 8.88
C ASP A 105 -5.87 7.86 7.46
N GLY A 106 -4.54 7.79 7.32
CA GLY A 106 -3.84 7.55 6.07
C GLY A 106 -3.19 6.17 6.00
N ASN A 107 -3.02 5.65 4.78
CA ASN A 107 -2.31 4.40 4.55
C ASN A 107 -0.81 4.65 4.29
N TYR A 108 0.05 4.21 5.21
CA TYR A 108 1.50 4.43 5.11
C TYR A 108 2.15 3.66 3.96
N THR A 109 1.69 2.44 3.64
CA THR A 109 2.20 1.65 2.50
C THR A 109 2.02 2.43 1.19
N VAL A 110 0.84 3.03 1.00
CA VAL A 110 0.54 3.88 -0.15
C VAL A 110 1.34 5.18 -0.13
N ALA A 111 1.46 5.86 1.01
CA ALA A 111 2.26 7.08 1.14
C ALA A 111 3.75 6.83 0.78
N ARG A 112 4.32 5.73 1.27
CA ARG A 112 5.68 5.29 0.94
C ARG A 112 5.83 4.97 -0.55
N GLN A 113 4.86 4.29 -1.16
CA GLN A 113 4.89 4.02 -2.60
C GLN A 113 4.84 5.31 -3.42
N ASN A 114 4.05 6.30 -3.01
CA ASN A 114 4.03 7.62 -3.65
C ASN A 114 5.39 8.31 -3.57
N ALA A 115 6.08 8.21 -2.42
CA ALA A 115 7.45 8.71 -2.29
C ALA A 115 8.45 7.96 -3.18
N ILE A 116 8.34 6.64 -3.33
CA ILE A 116 9.18 5.84 -4.25
C ILE A 116 9.00 6.32 -5.70
N GLU A 117 7.76 6.51 -6.15
CA GLU A 117 7.46 6.99 -7.50
C GLU A 117 7.95 8.43 -7.73
N LEU A 118 7.81 9.29 -6.72
CA LEU A 118 8.40 10.64 -6.74
C LEU A 118 9.92 10.57 -6.86
N VAL A 119 10.59 9.76 -6.04
CA VAL A 119 12.06 9.64 -6.08
C VAL A 119 12.52 9.14 -7.44
N LYS A 120 11.90 8.10 -8.02
CA LYS A 120 12.22 7.63 -9.38
C LYS A 120 12.15 8.77 -10.40
N TYR A 121 11.11 9.59 -10.33
CA TYR A 121 10.97 10.77 -11.19
C TYR A 121 12.06 11.83 -10.94
N LEU A 122 12.38 12.11 -9.67
CA LEU A 122 13.42 13.08 -9.32
C LEU A 122 14.81 12.61 -9.76
N LEU A 123 15.15 11.32 -9.61
CA LEU A 123 16.40 10.75 -10.10
C LEU A 123 16.55 10.99 -11.61
N GLN A 124 15.49 10.73 -12.39
CA GLN A 124 15.48 10.92 -13.84
C GLN A 124 15.60 12.39 -14.25
N THR A 125 14.91 13.29 -13.54
CA THR A 125 14.80 14.71 -13.94
C THR A 125 15.91 15.60 -13.42
N THR A 126 16.53 15.24 -12.31
CA THR A 126 17.63 16.01 -11.69
C THR A 126 19.01 15.45 -12.00
N GLY A 127 19.09 14.17 -12.40
CA GLY A 127 20.36 13.47 -12.55
C GLY A 127 21.04 13.12 -11.21
N ILE A 128 20.39 13.35 -10.06
CA ILE A 128 20.87 12.88 -8.77
C ILE A 128 20.96 11.34 -8.83
N PRO A 129 22.10 10.73 -8.49
CA PRO A 129 22.21 9.28 -8.51
C PRO A 129 21.45 8.64 -7.34
N ALA A 130 20.95 7.41 -7.51
CA ALA A 130 20.22 6.69 -6.47
C ALA A 130 21.04 6.51 -5.17
N SER A 131 22.38 6.48 -5.26
CA SER A 131 23.29 6.44 -4.11
C SER A 131 23.22 7.69 -3.21
N ARG A 132 22.68 8.80 -3.73
CA ARG A 132 22.47 10.06 -2.98
C ARG A 132 21.02 10.27 -2.53
N VAL A 133 20.23 9.20 -2.54
CA VAL A 133 18.95 9.13 -1.81
C VAL A 133 19.25 8.54 -0.44
N ILE A 134 19.07 9.35 0.59
CA ILE A 134 19.50 9.06 1.96
C ILE A 134 18.37 9.33 2.96
N ARG A 135 18.47 8.77 4.16
CA ARG A 135 17.61 9.12 5.29
C ARG A 135 18.10 10.41 5.93
N HIS A 136 17.24 11.09 6.69
CA HIS A 136 17.68 12.16 7.59
C HIS A 136 18.75 11.65 8.56
N PHE A 137 18.59 10.42 9.06
CA PHE A 137 19.59 9.75 9.89
C PHE A 137 20.99 9.74 9.25
N ASP A 138 21.10 9.41 7.97
CA ASP A 138 22.41 9.26 7.32
C ASP A 138 23.15 10.61 7.20
N ALA A 139 22.42 11.74 7.16
CA ALA A 139 22.98 13.08 7.03
C ALA A 139 23.44 13.70 8.37
N LYS A 140 22.71 13.42 9.44
CA LYS A 140 22.77 14.18 10.71
C LYS A 140 22.44 13.37 11.96
N GLY A 141 22.22 12.07 11.81
CA GLY A 141 21.96 11.14 12.91
C GLY A 141 20.57 11.23 13.56
N LYS A 142 19.67 12.11 13.08
CA LYS A 142 18.28 12.14 13.57
C LYS A 142 17.61 10.81 13.25
N TYR A 143 16.95 10.18 14.23
CA TYR A 143 16.21 8.93 14.05
C TYR A 143 14.94 9.13 13.19
N CYS A 144 15.15 9.28 11.88
CA CYS A 144 14.16 9.68 10.88
C CYS A 144 14.65 9.18 9.51
N PRO A 145 13.78 8.59 8.66
CA PRO A 145 12.34 8.36 8.83
C PRO A 145 12.02 7.22 9.82
N ARG A 146 11.21 7.49 10.85
CA ARG A 146 11.08 6.63 12.04
C ARG A 146 10.62 5.21 11.72
N LYS A 147 9.53 5.02 10.97
CA LYS A 147 9.02 3.67 10.65
C LYS A 147 10.02 2.84 9.85
N MET A 148 10.80 3.47 8.96
CA MET A 148 11.87 2.80 8.22
C MET A 148 13.14 2.55 9.07
N MET A 149 13.33 3.29 10.16
CA MET A 149 14.37 3.01 11.14
C MET A 149 13.96 1.87 12.09
N ASP A 150 12.69 1.86 12.52
CA ASP A 150 12.09 0.80 13.35
C ASP A 150 11.99 -0.53 12.59
N ASN A 151 11.68 -0.47 11.29
CA ASN A 151 11.67 -1.61 10.40
C ASN A 151 12.58 -1.37 9.19
N PRO A 152 13.88 -1.73 9.29
CA PRO A 152 14.86 -1.54 8.23
C PRO A 152 14.48 -2.14 6.87
N ALA A 153 13.66 -3.21 6.84
CA ALA A 153 13.20 -3.81 5.59
C ALA A 153 12.42 -2.83 4.70
N LEU A 154 11.74 -1.84 5.30
CA LEU A 154 11.05 -0.79 4.55
C LEU A 154 12.03 0.15 3.83
N TRP A 155 13.19 0.42 4.41
CA TRP A 155 14.25 1.22 3.77
C TRP A 155 14.95 0.42 2.67
N GLU A 156 15.29 -0.84 2.93
CA GLU A 156 15.94 -1.69 1.93
C GLU A 156 15.04 -1.90 0.70
N ASP A 157 13.74 -2.16 0.90
CA ASP A 157 12.76 -2.22 -0.19
C ASP A 157 12.63 -0.86 -0.92
N PHE A 158 12.59 0.26 -0.19
CA PHE A 158 12.58 1.59 -0.80
C PHE A 158 13.79 1.78 -1.73
N LYS A 159 15.00 1.43 -1.26
CA LYS A 159 16.24 1.54 -2.02
C LYS A 159 16.27 0.60 -3.22
N ALA A 160 15.79 -0.63 -3.08
CA ALA A 160 15.69 -1.59 -4.17
C ALA A 160 14.75 -1.07 -5.28
N GLN A 161 13.57 -0.58 -4.91
CA GLN A 161 12.59 -0.11 -5.90
C GLN A 161 13.09 1.11 -6.70
N ILE A 162 13.82 2.05 -6.09
CA ILE A 162 14.30 3.26 -6.79
C ILE A 162 15.53 3.01 -7.69
N GLN A 163 16.25 1.90 -7.52
CA GLN A 163 17.43 1.57 -8.33
C GLN A 163 17.11 1.05 -9.73
N GLY A 164 15.83 0.83 -10.05
CA GLY A 164 15.37 0.36 -11.35
C GLY A 164 15.27 -1.17 -11.37
N GLY A 165 14.08 -1.68 -11.05
CA GLY A 165 13.79 -3.09 -11.15
C GLY A 165 13.93 -3.59 -12.59
N SER A 166 15.05 -4.25 -12.89
CA SER A 166 14.95 -5.47 -13.69
C SER A 166 14.12 -6.44 -12.86
N SER A 167 12.89 -6.67 -13.29
CA SER A 167 12.09 -7.82 -12.89
C SER A 167 12.86 -9.07 -13.26
N THR A 168 13.74 -9.55 -12.37
CA THR A 168 14.11 -10.95 -12.36
C THR A 168 12.91 -11.70 -11.83
N ASP A 169 12.14 -12.22 -12.79
CA ASP A 169 11.35 -13.42 -12.62
C ASP A 169 12.25 -14.49 -11.97
N SER A 170 12.06 -14.69 -10.67
CA SER A 170 12.69 -15.76 -9.91
C SER A 170 11.86 -15.93 -8.65
N GLY A 171 10.99 -16.94 -8.68
CA GLY A 171 10.43 -17.49 -7.47
C GLY A 171 11.57 -17.83 -6.51
N SER A 172 11.67 -17.09 -5.42
CA SER A 172 12.35 -17.57 -4.22
C SER A 172 11.74 -16.87 -3.01
N ASN A 173 11.17 -17.73 -2.18
CA ASN A 173 10.69 -17.44 -0.85
C ASN A 173 11.88 -17.11 0.05
N THR A 174 12.11 -15.83 0.36
CA THR A 174 12.97 -15.43 1.48
C THR A 174 12.27 -14.35 2.31
N GLY A 175 11.99 -14.72 3.56
CA GLY A 175 11.20 -13.93 4.50
C GLY A 175 11.90 -12.63 4.91
N GLY A 176 11.22 -11.53 4.65
CA GLY A 176 11.38 -10.24 5.32
C GLY A 176 10.04 -9.85 5.92
N THR A 177 10.01 -9.62 7.23
CA THR A 177 8.83 -9.25 8.01
C THR A 177 8.34 -7.84 7.67
N GLY A 178 7.55 -7.77 6.61
CA GLY A 178 6.64 -6.70 6.22
C GLY A 178 5.71 -7.33 5.20
N GLY A 179 4.54 -7.82 5.65
CA GLY A 179 3.75 -8.86 4.99
C GLY A 179 3.77 -8.80 3.46
N SER A 180 4.51 -9.72 2.84
CA SER A 180 4.52 -9.85 1.39
C SER A 180 3.15 -10.32 0.95
N PHE A 181 2.40 -9.45 0.27
CA PHE A 181 1.10 -9.78 -0.27
C PHE A 181 1.26 -10.87 -1.34
N GLY A 182 0.39 -11.88 -1.30
CA GLY A 182 0.38 -12.98 -2.27
C GLY A 182 -0.83 -12.89 -3.21
N THR A 183 -0.72 -13.44 -4.42
CA THR A 183 -1.89 -13.59 -5.30
C THR A 183 -2.94 -14.50 -4.65
N GLY A 184 -4.20 -14.39 -5.06
CA GLY A 184 -5.30 -15.12 -4.44
C GLY A 184 -6.55 -14.28 -4.25
N MET A 185 -7.48 -14.76 -3.42
CA MET A 185 -8.73 -14.05 -3.16
C MET A 185 -8.55 -13.01 -2.05
N TYR A 186 -9.09 -11.81 -2.25
CA TYR A 186 -9.11 -10.74 -1.25
C TYR A 186 -10.52 -10.22 -1.04
N LYS A 187 -10.94 -10.12 0.22
CA LYS A 187 -12.20 -9.48 0.64
C LYS A 187 -11.95 -7.99 0.82
N VAL A 188 -12.76 -7.16 0.18
CA VAL A 188 -12.73 -5.70 0.37
C VAL A 188 -13.47 -5.33 1.65
N ASN A 189 -12.84 -4.52 2.50
CA ASN A 189 -13.34 -4.14 3.83
C ASN A 189 -13.92 -2.71 3.86
N VAL A 190 -13.58 -1.87 2.88
CA VAL A 190 -14.02 -0.46 2.79
C VAL A 190 -15.25 -0.29 1.89
N ASP A 191 -15.99 0.79 2.09
CA ASP A 191 -17.24 1.10 1.35
C ASP A 191 -16.99 1.48 -0.12
N ASP A 192 -15.82 2.06 -0.42
CA ASP A 192 -15.44 2.44 -1.77
C ASP A 192 -13.93 2.23 -1.95
N LEU A 193 -13.58 1.15 -2.66
CA LEU A 193 -12.20 0.88 -3.05
C LEU A 193 -12.01 1.23 -4.53
N THR A 194 -11.19 2.24 -4.79
CA THR A 194 -10.89 2.69 -6.16
C THR A 194 -10.13 1.63 -6.96
N ILE A 195 -10.60 1.37 -8.18
CA ILE A 195 -9.90 0.58 -9.20
C ILE A 195 -9.10 1.56 -10.09
N ARG A 196 -7.83 1.24 -10.35
CA ARG A 196 -6.93 2.05 -11.16
C ARG A 196 -6.41 1.30 -12.38
N THR A 197 -6.05 2.05 -13.42
CA THR A 197 -5.50 1.48 -14.65
C THR A 197 -4.11 0.86 -14.49
N GLY A 198 -3.44 1.10 -13.35
CA GLY A 198 -2.13 0.56 -13.03
C GLY A 198 -1.84 0.55 -11.52
N PRO A 199 -0.69 -0.03 -11.13
CA PRO A 199 -0.38 -0.40 -9.74
C PRO A 199 0.16 0.75 -8.88
N SER A 200 -0.49 1.92 -8.89
CA SER A 200 -0.20 3.01 -7.95
C SER A 200 -1.30 4.06 -7.96
N THR A 201 -1.30 4.97 -6.99
CA THR A 201 -2.24 6.11 -6.98
C THR A 201 -2.01 7.09 -8.14
N GLN A 202 -0.89 6.95 -8.85
CA GLN A 202 -0.51 7.80 -9.98
C GLN A 202 -1.24 7.40 -11.27
N TYR A 203 -1.83 6.20 -11.32
CA TYR A 203 -2.64 5.75 -12.43
C TYR A 203 -4.09 6.23 -12.30
N GLN A 204 -4.70 6.48 -13.46
CA GLN A 204 -6.07 6.99 -13.56
C GLN A 204 -7.05 6.03 -12.87
N ALA A 205 -8.00 6.59 -12.10
CA ALA A 205 -9.13 5.83 -11.62
C ALA A 205 -10.02 5.39 -12.81
N CYS A 206 -10.38 4.12 -12.85
CA CYS A 206 -11.20 3.52 -13.91
C CYS A 206 -12.44 2.78 -13.39
N GLY A 207 -12.68 2.83 -12.09
CA GLY A 207 -13.87 2.27 -11.45
C GLY A 207 -13.73 2.24 -9.93
N SER A 208 -14.70 1.61 -9.28
CA SER A 208 -14.68 1.36 -7.84
C SER A 208 -15.35 0.03 -7.51
N ILE A 209 -14.98 -0.52 -6.35
CA ILE A 209 -15.64 -1.63 -5.69
C ILE A 209 -16.42 -1.09 -4.50
N THR A 210 -17.74 -1.23 -4.52
CA THR A 210 -18.65 -0.71 -3.48
C THR A 210 -19.47 -1.81 -2.79
N ASP A 211 -19.40 -3.04 -3.27
CA ASP A 211 -20.16 -4.18 -2.75
C ASP A 211 -19.46 -4.92 -1.61
N ARG A 212 -18.26 -4.45 -1.20
CA ARG A 212 -17.35 -5.15 -0.28
C ARG A 212 -17.12 -6.61 -0.70
N GLY A 213 -17.16 -6.92 -2.00
CA GLY A 213 -17.06 -8.29 -2.50
C GLY A 213 -15.70 -8.95 -2.25
N THR A 214 -15.58 -10.21 -2.69
CA THR A 214 -14.31 -10.94 -2.70
C THR A 214 -13.80 -11.08 -4.13
N TYR A 215 -12.56 -10.68 -4.38
CA TYR A 215 -11.99 -10.55 -5.71
C TYR A 215 -10.71 -11.37 -5.87
N THR A 216 -10.52 -11.98 -7.04
CA THR A 216 -9.29 -12.70 -7.36
C THR A 216 -8.20 -11.75 -7.84
N ILE A 217 -7.05 -11.78 -7.19
CA ILE A 217 -5.82 -11.07 -7.55
C ILE A 217 -4.87 -12.04 -8.25
N VAL A 218 -4.45 -11.69 -9.46
CA VAL A 218 -3.58 -12.55 -10.31
C VAL A 218 -2.14 -12.07 -10.40
N GLU A 219 -1.87 -10.87 -9.92
CA GLU A 219 -0.56 -10.24 -10.00
C GLU A 219 -0.45 -9.18 -8.91
N ILE A 220 0.75 -9.01 -8.34
CA ILE A 220 1.03 -7.98 -7.34
C ILE A 220 2.24 -7.18 -7.79
N GLN A 221 2.11 -5.87 -7.76
CA GLN A 221 3.19 -4.92 -8.03
C GLN A 221 3.21 -3.83 -6.96
N ASN A 222 4.34 -3.12 -6.86
CA ASN A 222 4.48 -1.94 -6.00
C ASN A 222 3.98 -2.19 -4.56
N THR A 223 4.47 -3.29 -3.99
CA THR A 223 4.15 -3.81 -2.65
C THR A 223 2.71 -4.31 -2.48
N CYS A 224 1.70 -3.49 -2.73
CA CYS A 224 0.32 -3.73 -2.32
C CYS A 224 -0.72 -3.52 -3.43
N TRP A 225 -0.32 -3.46 -4.70
CA TRP A 225 -1.28 -3.30 -5.80
C TRP A 225 -1.56 -4.62 -6.48
N GLY A 226 -2.80 -5.10 -6.34
CA GLY A 226 -3.26 -6.36 -6.91
C GLY A 226 -4.04 -6.17 -8.21
N ARG A 227 -3.67 -6.88 -9.29
CA ARG A 227 -4.43 -6.90 -10.55
C ARG A 227 -5.64 -7.82 -10.43
N LEU A 228 -6.82 -7.29 -10.72
CA LEU A 228 -8.07 -8.06 -10.72
C LEU A 228 -8.11 -9.06 -11.89
N LYS A 229 -8.49 -10.32 -11.61
CA LYS A 229 -8.68 -11.36 -12.64
C LYS A 229 -9.71 -10.98 -13.70
N SER A 230 -10.68 -10.14 -13.35
CA SER A 230 -11.70 -9.63 -14.29
C SER A 230 -11.12 -8.76 -15.40
N GLY A 231 -9.88 -8.28 -15.25
CA GLY A 231 -9.27 -7.31 -16.16
C GLY A 231 -9.71 -5.86 -15.91
N ALA A 232 -10.54 -5.60 -14.90
CA ALA A 232 -11.07 -4.26 -14.60
C ALA A 232 -9.99 -3.25 -14.16
N GLY A 233 -8.86 -3.73 -13.64
CA GLY A 233 -7.73 -2.89 -13.25
C GLY A 233 -7.03 -3.41 -11.98
N TRP A 234 -6.44 -2.47 -11.25
CA TRP A 234 -5.64 -2.70 -10.05
C TRP A 234 -6.31 -2.09 -8.82
N ILE A 235 -6.24 -2.79 -7.69
CA ILE A 235 -6.71 -2.30 -6.39
C ILE A 235 -5.59 -2.37 -5.35
N CYS A 236 -5.63 -1.50 -4.35
CA CYS A 236 -4.73 -1.61 -3.20
C CYS A 236 -5.25 -2.70 -2.25
N ILE A 237 -4.45 -3.74 -2.05
CA ILE A 237 -4.78 -4.90 -1.21
C ILE A 237 -4.12 -4.83 0.17
N ASP A 238 -3.63 -3.65 0.55
CA ASP A 238 -3.12 -3.40 1.90
C ASP A 238 -4.19 -3.72 2.96
N ALA A 239 -3.74 -4.09 4.16
CA ALA A 239 -4.60 -4.56 5.24
C ALA A 239 -5.67 -3.54 5.66
N ASP A 240 -5.42 -2.25 5.44
CA ASP A 240 -6.41 -1.19 5.69
C ASP A 240 -7.61 -1.26 4.72
N TYR A 241 -7.43 -1.85 3.53
CA TYR A 241 -8.46 -1.91 2.48
C TYR A 241 -9.03 -3.31 2.28
N CYS A 242 -8.18 -4.32 2.37
CA CYS A 242 -8.51 -5.70 2.02
C CYS A 242 -8.01 -6.69 3.07
N SER A 243 -8.61 -7.87 3.10
CA SER A 243 -8.09 -9.02 3.85
C SER A 243 -8.00 -10.24 2.92
N PRO A 244 -6.95 -11.09 3.03
CA PRO A 244 -6.90 -12.32 2.26
C PRO A 244 -8.12 -13.20 2.59
N ALA A 245 -8.92 -13.49 1.58
CA ALA A 245 -10.04 -14.41 1.68
C ALA A 245 -9.52 -15.84 1.53
N GLY A 246 -8.77 -16.31 2.53
CA GLY A 246 -8.16 -17.64 2.47
C GLY A 246 -7.19 -18.02 3.60
N SER A 247 -6.80 -17.10 4.49
CA SER A 247 -5.94 -17.42 5.65
C SER A 247 -6.73 -17.44 6.96
N SER A 248 -7.51 -18.50 7.15
CA SER A 248 -7.90 -18.97 8.48
C SER A 248 -8.12 -20.48 8.44
N GLY A 249 -7.14 -21.23 8.97
CA GLY A 249 -7.26 -22.66 9.25
C GLY A 249 -6.72 -23.57 8.14
N SER A 250 -5.48 -24.04 8.32
CA SER A 250 -5.18 -25.44 8.01
C SER A 250 -6.17 -26.31 8.80
N SER A 251 -7.35 -26.59 8.25
CA SER A 251 -8.17 -27.68 8.75
C SER A 251 -7.56 -28.96 8.22
N SER A 252 -6.80 -29.65 9.07
CA SER A 252 -6.53 -31.07 8.88
C SER A 252 -7.87 -31.77 8.61
N GLY A 253 -8.09 -32.21 7.36
CA GLY A 253 -9.28 -32.95 6.95
C GLY A 253 -10.12 -32.39 5.79
N TRP A 254 -9.69 -31.32 5.10
CA TRP A 254 -10.34 -30.88 3.84
C TRP A 254 -9.49 -31.26 2.62
N ASN A 255 -10.04 -32.10 1.74
CA ASN A 255 -9.43 -32.49 0.47
C ASN A 255 -10.41 -32.16 -0.67
N ALA A 256 -10.20 -31.05 -1.36
CA ALA A 256 -11.08 -30.66 -2.46
C ALA A 256 -11.08 -31.73 -3.57
N THR A 257 -12.28 -32.13 -3.98
CA THR A 257 -12.52 -33.11 -5.05
C THR A 257 -13.11 -32.45 -6.31
N GLY A 258 -13.54 -31.19 -6.19
CA GLY A 258 -14.08 -30.41 -7.29
C GLY A 258 -14.68 -29.09 -6.81
N THR A 259 -15.34 -28.41 -7.73
CA THR A 259 -16.10 -27.19 -7.47
C THR A 259 -17.56 -27.36 -7.89
N ALA A 260 -18.41 -26.52 -7.34
CA ALA A 260 -19.81 -26.47 -7.69
C ALA A 260 -20.35 -25.04 -7.57
N THR A 261 -21.51 -24.82 -8.16
CA THR A 261 -22.23 -23.56 -8.20
C THR A 261 -23.56 -23.69 -7.48
N CYS A 262 -23.92 -22.70 -6.66
CA CYS A 262 -25.20 -22.66 -5.96
C CYS A 262 -26.34 -22.34 -6.94
N THR A 263 -27.40 -23.15 -6.95
CA THR A 263 -28.56 -22.92 -7.83
C THR A 263 -29.73 -22.22 -7.14
N GLY A 264 -29.69 -22.05 -5.82
CA GLY A 264 -30.76 -21.43 -5.04
C GLY A 264 -30.41 -20.04 -4.51
N SER A 265 -31.43 -19.26 -4.16
CA SER A 265 -31.27 -17.95 -3.50
C SER A 265 -31.44 -18.09 -1.99
N GLY A 266 -30.52 -17.54 -1.19
CA GLY A 266 -30.59 -17.56 0.28
C GLY A 266 -30.34 -18.93 0.93
N VAL A 267 -29.65 -19.83 0.23
CA VAL A 267 -29.38 -21.21 0.66
C VAL A 267 -28.45 -21.20 1.86
N ARG A 268 -28.89 -21.80 2.97
CA ARG A 268 -28.15 -21.80 4.24
C ARG A 268 -27.01 -22.81 4.23
N VAL A 269 -25.83 -22.33 4.57
CA VAL A 269 -24.66 -23.15 4.92
C VAL A 269 -24.70 -23.40 6.41
N ARG A 270 -24.61 -24.66 6.83
CA ARG A 270 -24.75 -25.06 8.24
C ARG A 270 -23.51 -25.76 8.78
N GLN A 271 -23.31 -25.71 10.08
CA GLN A 271 -22.16 -26.34 10.75
C GLN A 271 -22.24 -27.87 10.69
N THR A 272 -23.46 -28.41 10.79
CA THR A 272 -23.80 -29.84 10.61
C THR A 272 -25.09 -29.96 9.80
N PRO A 273 -25.41 -31.13 9.22
CA PRO A 273 -26.70 -31.41 8.60
C PRO A 273 -27.87 -30.98 9.51
N GLY A 274 -28.68 -30.00 9.07
CA GLY A 274 -29.80 -29.46 9.84
C GLY A 274 -29.44 -28.57 11.05
N GLY A 275 -28.16 -28.39 11.38
CA GLY A 275 -27.68 -27.66 12.57
C GLY A 275 -27.59 -26.14 12.41
N THR A 276 -26.76 -25.49 13.23
CA THR A 276 -26.56 -24.02 13.24
C THR A 276 -26.20 -23.46 11.88
N ILE A 277 -26.78 -22.31 11.50
CA ILE A 277 -26.49 -21.60 10.25
C ILE A 277 -25.18 -20.84 10.42
N LEU A 278 -24.21 -21.10 9.54
CA LEU A 278 -22.93 -20.38 9.45
C LEU A 278 -23.01 -19.18 8.49
N GLY A 279 -23.85 -19.27 7.46
CA GLY A 279 -24.06 -18.21 6.49
C GLY A 279 -25.03 -18.64 5.39
N GLN A 280 -25.12 -17.84 4.31
CA GLN A 280 -26.03 -18.11 3.19
C GLN A 280 -25.36 -17.84 1.84
N LEU A 281 -25.81 -18.57 0.81
CA LEU A 281 -25.39 -18.42 -0.59
C LEU A 281 -26.58 -18.02 -1.47
N GLY A 282 -26.30 -17.22 -2.48
CA GLY A 282 -27.20 -16.92 -3.59
C GLY A 282 -26.87 -17.69 -4.87
N VAL A 283 -27.76 -17.58 -5.84
CA VAL A 283 -27.62 -18.23 -7.15
C VAL A 283 -26.32 -17.79 -7.81
N GLY A 284 -25.56 -18.73 -8.36
CA GLY A 284 -24.28 -18.46 -9.04
C GLY A 284 -23.07 -18.40 -8.12
N ASN A 285 -23.23 -18.42 -6.79
CA ASN A 285 -22.07 -18.48 -5.88
C ASN A 285 -21.33 -19.82 -6.02
N ARG A 286 -20.02 -19.76 -6.24
CA ARG A 286 -19.15 -20.93 -6.37
C ARG A 286 -18.54 -21.34 -5.03
N PHE A 287 -18.37 -22.63 -4.83
CA PHE A 287 -17.76 -23.21 -3.64
C PHE A 287 -17.02 -24.52 -3.97
N GLU A 288 -16.14 -24.95 -3.06
CA GLU A 288 -15.46 -26.24 -3.18
C GLU A 288 -16.30 -27.36 -2.55
N VAL A 289 -16.12 -28.57 -3.07
CA VAL A 289 -16.67 -29.82 -2.53
C VAL A 289 -15.55 -30.81 -2.29
N ASP A 290 -15.67 -31.65 -1.27
CA ASP A 290 -14.70 -32.70 -0.93
C ASP A 290 -15.24 -34.13 -1.08
N GLY A 291 -16.43 -34.25 -1.66
CA GLY A 291 -17.11 -35.52 -1.91
C GLY A 291 -17.88 -36.08 -0.70
N GLN A 292 -17.75 -35.51 0.49
CA GLN A 292 -18.48 -36.01 1.67
C GLN A 292 -19.96 -35.63 1.62
N LYS A 293 -20.82 -36.60 1.96
CA LYS A 293 -22.28 -36.46 2.00
C LYS A 293 -22.85 -37.06 3.28
N SER A 294 -23.95 -36.49 3.77
CA SER A 294 -24.71 -36.99 4.92
C SER A 294 -26.20 -36.77 4.66
N GLY A 295 -26.90 -37.85 4.28
CA GLY A 295 -28.27 -37.74 3.76
C GLY A 295 -28.33 -36.77 2.58
N ASP A 296 -29.20 -35.77 2.67
CA ASP A 296 -29.39 -34.74 1.62
C ASP A 296 -28.41 -33.57 1.71
N TRP A 297 -27.35 -33.67 2.53
CA TRP A 297 -26.37 -32.62 2.73
C TRP A 297 -25.02 -32.96 2.08
N VAL A 298 -24.42 -31.97 1.42
CA VAL A 298 -23.08 -32.01 0.83
C VAL A 298 -22.16 -31.15 1.67
N ARG A 299 -20.96 -31.66 2.00
CA ARG A 299 -19.94 -30.88 2.69
C ARG A 299 -19.27 -29.95 1.68
N ILE A 300 -19.28 -28.66 2.00
CA ILE A 300 -18.80 -27.60 1.12
C ILE A 300 -17.84 -26.69 1.88
N LYS A 301 -16.90 -26.08 1.17
CA LYS A 301 -16.07 -25.00 1.69
C LYS A 301 -16.37 -23.74 0.91
N VAL A 302 -16.87 -22.75 1.62
CA VAL A 302 -17.26 -21.46 1.06
C VAL A 302 -16.30 -20.40 1.56
N ALA A 303 -15.75 -19.61 0.64
CA ALA A 303 -14.96 -18.44 0.99
C ALA A 303 -15.77 -17.47 1.89
N GLY A 304 -15.21 -17.10 3.04
CA GLY A 304 -15.85 -16.18 4.01
C GLY A 304 -16.83 -16.82 4.99
N ILE A 305 -17.26 -18.08 4.77
CA ILE A 305 -18.07 -18.84 5.76
C ILE A 305 -17.24 -19.97 6.39
N GLY A 306 -16.35 -20.60 5.62
CA GLY A 306 -15.57 -21.76 6.04
C GLY A 306 -16.18 -23.08 5.58
N ILE A 307 -15.84 -24.17 6.28
CA ILE A 307 -16.35 -25.52 5.98
C ILE A 307 -17.71 -25.69 6.64
N GLY A 308 -18.70 -26.12 5.86
CA GLY A 308 -20.05 -26.38 6.34
C GLY A 308 -20.79 -27.36 5.43
N TRP A 309 -22.10 -27.39 5.58
CA TRP A 309 -23.00 -28.30 4.88
C TRP A 309 -24.10 -27.52 4.18
N MET A 310 -24.36 -27.88 2.92
CA MET A 310 -25.46 -27.33 2.12
C MET A 310 -26.33 -28.45 1.57
N HIS A 311 -27.63 -28.19 1.40
CA HIS A 311 -28.55 -29.16 0.82
C HIS A 311 -28.20 -29.43 -0.65
N LYS A 312 -28.20 -30.71 -1.04
CA LYS A 312 -27.71 -31.19 -2.35
C LYS A 312 -28.47 -30.61 -3.54
N ASP A 313 -29.75 -30.30 -3.38
CA ASP A 313 -30.61 -29.76 -4.46
C ASP A 313 -30.11 -28.39 -4.97
N TYR A 314 -29.29 -27.71 -4.16
CA TYR A 314 -28.71 -26.42 -4.52
C TYR A 314 -27.28 -26.52 -5.05
N VAL A 315 -26.74 -27.73 -5.24
CA VAL A 315 -25.36 -27.98 -5.67
C VAL A 315 -25.35 -28.41 -7.14
N MET A 316 -24.90 -27.52 -8.03
CA MET A 316 -24.60 -27.88 -9.41
C MET A 316 -23.08 -28.06 -9.56
N TYR A 317 -22.64 -29.31 -9.61
CA TYR A 317 -21.24 -29.64 -9.87
C TYR A 317 -20.82 -29.14 -11.26
N ASP A 318 -19.58 -28.66 -11.37
CA ASP A 318 -18.98 -28.24 -12.65
C ASP A 318 -18.42 -29.41 -13.45
#